data_AF-A0A536HMT1-F1
#
_entry.id   AF-A0A536HMT1-F1
#
_cell.length_a   1.000
_cell.length_b   1.000
_cell.length_c   1.000
_cell.angle_alpha   90.00
_cell.angle_beta   90.00
_cell.angle_gamma   90.00
#
_symmetry.space_group_name_H-M   'P 1'
#
loop_
_entity.id
_entity.type
_entity.pdbx_description
1 polymer ?
#
loop_
_entity_poly.entity_id
_entity_poly.type
_entity_poly.pdbx_seq_one_letter_code
_entity_poly.pdbx_strand_id
1 'polypeptide(L)'
;RLIAVVVVLGLLGFLVSRGIDWWNFNVNTPISSSGQNVSFHIDPGETPTQIGTDLYDLHLIRSTIAWDVYTRATNAGPKFQAGSFVLSSNMSLSQIVSALQHGRPDEKTITFPEGFPLRYQAALIDQKKLGTAPSYITGADYLRVAKDPAWAATYKFLPARPTNADFPFEGYLFPDTYLVDPVVGAKGLVQAQLEQFGTVFSSDWRSQITQPTSGRPAEDIRTIVILASMVDREANNKTATDRGNVCSVYYNRLKINMTLGVDATLLYALGRLTPEPTFAELQLDSPYNTRIHAGLPPGPISNPGKAALAACINPPKTNFLFYFTDRQGTTHFETNEQDFERDKQQYGVSGS
;
A
#
# COMPACT_ATOMS: atom_id res chain seq x y z
N ARG A 1 -10.11 -13.05 -70.63
CA ARG A 1 -9.12 -13.77 -69.77
C ARG A 1 -8.12 -12.80 -69.14
N LEU A 2 -7.41 -11.97 -69.92
CA LEU A 2 -6.46 -10.98 -69.39
C LEU A 2 -7.09 -9.97 -68.40
N ILE A 3 -8.26 -9.40 -68.73
CA ILE A 3 -8.96 -8.43 -67.86
C ILE A 3 -9.33 -9.04 -66.50
N ALA A 4 -9.81 -10.28 -66.49
CA ALA A 4 -10.15 -10.98 -65.24
C ALA A 4 -8.91 -11.20 -64.35
N VAL A 5 -7.76 -11.54 -64.94
CA VAL A 5 -6.49 -11.69 -64.21
C VAL A 5 -6.04 -10.35 -63.63
N VAL A 6 -6.12 -9.25 -64.39
CA VAL A 6 -5.76 -7.91 -63.92
C VAL A 6 -6.67 -7.45 -62.77
N VAL A 7 -7.98 -7.70 -62.87
CA VAL A 7 -8.94 -7.38 -61.79
C VAL A 7 -8.65 -8.18 -60.53
N VAL A 8 -8.38 -9.49 -60.65
CA VAL A 8 -8.03 -10.33 -59.50
C VAL A 8 -6.73 -9.88 -58.84
N LEU A 9 -5.70 -9.56 -59.63
CA LEU A 9 -4.43 -9.03 -59.09
C LEU A 9 -4.61 -7.66 -58.43
N GLY A 10 -5.45 -6.78 -59.01
CA GLY A 10 -5.78 -5.49 -58.42
C GLY A 10 -6.51 -5.63 -57.08
N LEU A 11 -7.47 -6.55 -56.98
CA LEU A 11 -8.17 -6.86 -55.73
C LEU A 11 -7.24 -7.46 -54.68
N LEU A 12 -6.37 -8.40 -55.08
CA LEU A 12 -5.36 -8.96 -54.17
C LEU A 12 -4.40 -7.89 -53.66
N GLY A 13 -3.90 -7.02 -54.55
CA GLY A 13 -3.03 -5.90 -54.16
C GLY A 13 -3.72 -4.92 -53.20
N PHE A 14 -4.99 -4.61 -53.44
CA PHE A 14 -5.79 -3.76 -52.55
C PHE A 14 -5.99 -4.40 -51.17
N LEU A 15 -6.34 -5.69 -51.12
CA LEU A 15 -6.52 -6.42 -49.86
C LEU A 15 -5.22 -6.51 -49.07
N VAL A 16 -4.09 -6.77 -49.74
CA VAL A 16 -2.77 -6.77 -49.11
C VAL A 16 -2.42 -5.39 -48.55
N SER A 17 -2.63 -4.31 -49.32
CA SER A 17 -2.43 -2.94 -48.85
C SER A 17 -3.26 -2.63 -47.61
N ARG A 18 -4.55 -3.01 -47.61
CA ARG A 18 -5.43 -2.79 -46.45
C ARG A 18 -5.01 -3.59 -45.23
N GLY A 19 -4.51 -4.81 -45.43
CA GLY A 19 -3.93 -5.62 -44.37
C GLY A 19 -2.67 -4.98 -43.76
N ILE A 20 -1.79 -4.43 -44.59
CA ILE A 20 -0.58 -3.72 -44.15
C ILE A 20 -0.94 -2.45 -43.39
N ASP A 21 -1.88 -1.66 -43.91
CA ASP A 21 -2.35 -0.43 -43.24
C ASP A 21 -2.96 -0.74 -41.88
N TRP A 22 -3.81 -1.76 -41.80
CA TRP A 22 -4.40 -2.23 -40.55
C TRP A 22 -3.33 -2.72 -39.57
N TRP A 23 -2.34 -3.48 -40.03
CA TRP A 23 -1.23 -3.96 -39.20
C TRP A 23 -0.42 -2.80 -38.62
N ASN A 24 -0.01 -1.86 -39.47
CA ASN A 24 0.76 -0.69 -39.03
C ASN A 24 -0.02 0.17 -38.04
N PHE A 25 -1.32 0.35 -38.28
CA PHE A 25 -2.19 1.11 -37.38
C PHE A 25 -2.33 0.46 -36.01
N ASN A 26 -2.46 -0.88 -35.95
CA ASN A 26 -2.68 -1.57 -34.67
C ASN A 26 -1.38 -1.91 -33.92
N VAL A 27 -0.28 -2.13 -34.63
CA VAL A 27 0.98 -2.60 -34.02
C VAL A 27 1.96 -1.46 -33.74
N ASN A 28 2.09 -0.51 -34.67
CA ASN A 28 3.13 0.52 -34.62
C ASN A 28 2.61 1.88 -34.17
N THR A 29 1.29 2.07 -34.08
CA THR A 29 0.69 3.34 -33.65
C THR A 29 0.12 3.21 -32.24
N PRO A 30 0.55 4.05 -31.29
CA PRO A 30 0.02 4.07 -29.92
C PRO A 30 -1.48 4.36 -29.85
N ILE A 31 -2.11 4.01 -28.71
CA ILE A 31 -3.55 4.30 -28.53
C ILE A 31 -3.82 5.80 -28.32
N SER A 32 -2.86 6.51 -27.73
CA SER A 32 -2.92 7.92 -27.40
C SER A 32 -1.58 8.60 -27.67
N SER A 33 -1.62 9.89 -28.04
CA SER A 33 -0.43 10.74 -28.05
C SER A 33 -0.09 11.31 -26.67
N SER A 34 -1.03 11.28 -25.73
CA SER A 34 -0.81 11.62 -24.32
C SER A 34 -0.38 10.36 -23.55
N GLY A 35 0.81 10.40 -22.93
CA GLY A 35 1.40 9.25 -22.24
C GLY A 35 0.90 9.10 -20.82
N GLN A 36 -0.34 8.64 -20.65
CA GLN A 36 -0.85 8.28 -19.32
C GLN A 36 -0.30 6.93 -18.89
N ASN A 37 0.31 6.87 -17.71
CA ASN A 37 0.82 5.65 -17.13
C ASN A 37 -0.31 4.83 -16.50
N VAL A 38 -0.35 3.54 -16.80
CA VAL A 38 -1.34 2.57 -16.32
C VAL A 38 -0.59 1.40 -15.69
N SER A 39 -0.96 1.06 -14.46
CA SER A 39 -0.45 -0.13 -13.77
C SER A 39 -1.05 -1.38 -14.40
N PHE A 40 -0.20 -2.37 -14.68
CA PHE A 40 -0.58 -3.63 -15.31
C PHE A 40 0.06 -4.78 -14.55
N HIS A 41 -0.70 -5.81 -14.18
CA HIS A 41 -0.19 -6.97 -13.43
C HIS A 41 -0.36 -8.23 -14.27
N ILE A 42 0.66 -9.11 -14.25
CA ILE A 42 0.58 -10.43 -14.86
C ILE A 42 0.72 -11.49 -13.76
N ASP A 43 -0.30 -12.32 -13.61
CA ASP A 43 -0.29 -13.43 -12.65
C ASP A 43 0.64 -14.57 -13.11
N PRO A 44 1.29 -15.31 -12.19
CA PRO A 44 2.05 -16.49 -12.56
C PRO A 44 1.19 -17.54 -13.28
N GLY A 45 1.57 -17.89 -14.51
CA GLY A 45 0.86 -18.88 -15.33
C GLY A 45 -0.26 -18.30 -16.19
N GLU A 46 -0.45 -16.98 -16.18
CA GLU A 46 -1.36 -16.30 -17.08
C GLU A 46 -0.95 -16.49 -18.56
N THR A 47 -1.92 -16.76 -19.42
CA THR A 47 -1.65 -17.05 -20.85
C THR A 47 -1.50 -15.76 -21.66
N PRO A 48 -0.75 -15.79 -22.79
CA PRO A 48 -0.65 -14.62 -23.67
C PRO A 48 -1.99 -14.07 -24.14
N THR A 49 -3.01 -14.92 -24.30
CA THR A 49 -4.35 -14.49 -24.71
C THR A 49 -5.10 -13.77 -23.58
N GLN A 50 -4.93 -14.18 -22.32
CA GLN A 50 -5.47 -13.46 -21.15
C GLN A 50 -4.80 -12.09 -21.01
N ILE A 51 -3.46 -12.04 -21.05
CA ILE A 51 -2.67 -10.80 -21.01
C ILE A 51 -3.15 -9.80 -22.08
N GLY A 52 -3.39 -10.29 -23.31
CA GLY A 52 -3.90 -9.45 -24.39
C GLY A 52 -5.30 -8.91 -24.16
N THR A 53 -6.16 -9.66 -23.48
CA THR A 53 -7.53 -9.24 -23.13
C THR A 53 -7.47 -8.14 -22.07
N ASP A 54 -6.67 -8.33 -21.03
CA ASP A 54 -6.51 -7.35 -19.94
C ASP A 54 -5.89 -6.04 -20.45
N LEU A 55 -4.89 -6.12 -21.34
CA LEU A 55 -4.32 -4.94 -22.01
C LEU A 55 -5.35 -4.18 -22.86
N TYR A 56 -6.29 -4.91 -23.49
CA TYR A 56 -7.33 -4.30 -24.30
C TYR A 56 -8.37 -3.60 -23.42
N ASP A 57 -8.81 -4.25 -22.34
CA ASP A 57 -9.78 -3.69 -21.39
C ASP A 57 -9.24 -2.44 -20.69
N LEU A 58 -7.93 -2.41 -20.40
CA LEU A 58 -7.23 -1.25 -19.86
C LEU A 58 -6.89 -0.18 -20.92
N HIS A 59 -7.34 -0.33 -22.16
CA HIS A 59 -7.09 0.60 -23.26
C HIS A 59 -5.59 0.85 -23.53
N LEU A 60 -4.76 -0.17 -23.33
CA LEU A 60 -3.32 -0.13 -23.64
C LEU A 60 -3.02 -0.65 -25.04
N ILE A 61 -3.89 -1.51 -25.60
CA ILE A 61 -3.84 -1.94 -26.99
C ILE A 61 -5.20 -1.75 -27.68
N ARG A 62 -5.19 -1.65 -29.02
CA ARG A 62 -6.41 -1.42 -29.82
C ARG A 62 -7.09 -2.70 -30.31
N SER A 63 -6.38 -3.82 -30.34
CA SER A 63 -6.88 -5.05 -30.96
C SER A 63 -6.22 -6.28 -30.36
N THR A 64 -7.05 -7.15 -29.77
CA THR A 64 -6.65 -8.49 -29.30
C THR A 64 -6.22 -9.38 -30.46
N ILE A 65 -6.80 -9.21 -31.66
CA ILE A 65 -6.40 -9.94 -32.88
C ILE A 65 -4.96 -9.56 -33.28
N ALA A 66 -4.64 -8.27 -33.31
CA ALA A 66 -3.29 -7.81 -33.65
C ALA A 66 -2.27 -8.32 -32.63
N TRP A 67 -2.63 -8.31 -31.34
CA TRP A 67 -1.84 -8.88 -30.26
C TRP A 67 -1.57 -10.38 -30.46
N ASP A 68 -2.61 -11.18 -30.69
CA ASP A 68 -2.48 -12.62 -30.88
C ASP A 68 -1.59 -12.96 -32.08
N VAL A 69 -1.77 -12.25 -33.20
CA VAL A 69 -0.93 -12.45 -34.39
C VAL A 69 0.52 -12.05 -34.11
N TYR A 70 0.74 -10.89 -33.48
CA TYR A 70 2.09 -10.39 -33.17
C TYR A 70 2.84 -11.31 -32.21
N THR A 71 2.19 -11.72 -31.11
CA THR A 71 2.82 -12.56 -30.08
C THR A 71 3.15 -13.96 -30.59
N ARG A 72 2.31 -14.54 -31.48
CA ARG A 72 2.61 -15.81 -32.16
C ARG A 72 3.73 -15.67 -33.18
N ALA A 73 3.68 -14.64 -34.03
CA ALA A 73 4.69 -14.42 -35.08
C ALA A 73 6.10 -14.16 -34.50
N THR A 74 6.18 -13.51 -33.34
CA THR A 74 7.44 -13.20 -32.64
C THR A 74 7.82 -14.23 -31.60
N ASN A 75 6.98 -15.24 -31.36
CA ASN A 75 7.10 -16.20 -30.26
C ASN A 75 7.35 -15.49 -28.91
N ALA A 76 6.56 -14.44 -28.64
CA ALA A 76 6.76 -13.58 -27.49
C ALA A 76 6.15 -14.14 -26.19
N GLY A 77 5.05 -14.88 -26.31
CA GLY A 77 4.25 -15.37 -25.19
C GLY A 77 5.05 -16.06 -24.07
N PRO A 78 5.86 -17.08 -24.38
CA PRO A 78 6.65 -17.80 -23.37
C PRO A 78 7.73 -16.96 -22.66
N LYS A 79 8.00 -15.73 -23.14
CA LYS A 79 9.04 -14.85 -22.62
C LYS A 79 8.47 -13.73 -21.75
N PHE A 80 7.15 -13.65 -21.59
CA PHE A 80 6.54 -12.68 -20.69
C PHE A 80 6.88 -13.01 -19.25
N GLN A 81 7.29 -11.99 -18.51
CA GLN A 81 7.63 -12.11 -17.10
C GLN A 81 6.38 -11.86 -16.26
N ALA A 82 6.09 -12.72 -15.29
CA ALA A 82 5.05 -12.44 -14.29
C ALA A 82 5.49 -11.29 -13.39
N GLY A 83 4.53 -10.49 -12.89
CA GLY A 83 4.80 -9.36 -12.02
C GLY A 83 4.08 -8.08 -12.44
N SER A 84 4.41 -6.97 -11.75
CA SER A 84 3.78 -5.68 -11.97
C SER A 84 4.59 -4.81 -12.92
N PHE A 85 3.92 -4.25 -13.93
CA PHE A 85 4.46 -3.35 -14.93
C PHE A 85 3.75 -2.01 -14.85
N VAL A 86 4.43 -0.97 -15.34
CA VAL A 86 3.77 0.28 -15.68
C VAL A 86 3.97 0.53 -17.16
N LEU A 87 2.85 0.53 -17.86
CA LEU A 87 2.75 0.74 -19.30
C LEU A 87 2.19 2.14 -19.53
N SER A 88 2.47 2.72 -20.69
CA SER A 88 1.93 4.03 -21.04
C SER A 88 1.02 3.91 -22.26
N SER A 89 -0.07 4.67 -22.29
CA SER A 89 -1.00 4.70 -23.42
C SER A 89 -0.37 5.29 -24.70
N ASN A 90 0.82 5.88 -24.61
CA ASN A 90 1.63 6.28 -25.76
C ASN A 90 2.62 5.21 -26.26
N MET A 91 2.60 4.01 -25.67
CA MET A 91 3.36 2.88 -26.18
C MET A 91 2.64 2.23 -27.36
N SER A 92 3.41 1.79 -28.37
CA SER A 92 2.93 0.88 -29.41
C SER A 92 2.81 -0.55 -28.87
N LEU A 93 2.06 -1.41 -29.58
CA LEU A 93 1.94 -2.82 -29.21
C LEU A 93 3.31 -3.51 -29.12
N SER A 94 4.20 -3.21 -30.07
CA SER A 94 5.58 -3.74 -30.08
C SER A 94 6.40 -3.29 -28.86
N GLN A 95 6.22 -2.04 -28.41
CA GLN A 95 6.85 -1.52 -27.20
C GLN A 95 6.29 -2.18 -25.93
N ILE A 96 4.97 -2.39 -25.87
CA ILE A 96 4.32 -3.12 -24.77
C ILE A 96 4.87 -4.56 -24.71
N VAL A 97 4.89 -5.30 -25.82
CA VAL A 97 5.46 -6.65 -25.87
C VAL A 97 6.91 -6.67 -25.40
N SER A 98 7.73 -5.72 -25.85
CA SER A 98 9.12 -5.60 -25.40
C SER A 98 9.23 -5.34 -23.89
N ALA A 99 8.37 -4.46 -23.35
CA ALA A 99 8.31 -4.14 -21.92
C ALA A 99 7.91 -5.35 -21.08
N LEU A 100 6.99 -6.19 -21.53
CA LEU A 100 6.57 -7.40 -20.80
C LEU A 100 7.60 -8.54 -20.86
N GLN A 101 8.51 -8.51 -21.85
CA GLN A 101 9.58 -9.51 -22.01
C GLN A 101 10.86 -9.14 -21.26
N HIS A 102 11.23 -7.86 -21.28
CA HIS A 102 12.54 -7.38 -20.83
C HIS A 102 12.46 -6.33 -19.72
N GLY A 103 11.27 -5.79 -19.43
CA GLY A 103 11.07 -4.93 -18.29
C GLY A 103 11.37 -5.72 -17.03
N ARG A 104 12.20 -5.16 -16.14
CA ARG A 104 12.44 -5.70 -14.81
C ARG A 104 11.21 -5.35 -13.96
N PRO A 105 10.25 -6.26 -13.73
CA PRO A 105 8.95 -5.92 -13.10
C PRO A 105 9.15 -5.37 -11.69
N ASP A 106 10.20 -5.84 -11.01
CA ASP A 106 10.51 -5.55 -9.62
C ASP A 106 11.47 -4.36 -9.39
N GLU A 107 12.13 -3.83 -10.42
CA GLU A 107 13.12 -2.74 -10.21
C GLU A 107 12.52 -1.35 -10.25
N LYS A 108 11.30 -1.22 -10.77
CA LYS A 108 10.56 0.03 -10.76
C LYS A 108 9.49 0.06 -9.69
N THR A 109 9.21 -1.02 -8.98
CA THR A 109 8.16 -1.01 -7.95
C THR A 109 8.69 -1.37 -6.58
N ILE A 110 8.10 -0.79 -5.55
CA ILE A 110 8.34 -1.14 -4.16
C ILE A 110 7.03 -1.24 -3.41
N THR A 111 6.81 -2.37 -2.77
CA THR A 111 5.67 -2.59 -1.89
C THR A 111 6.06 -2.30 -0.46
N PHE A 112 5.39 -1.34 0.18
CA PHE A 112 5.53 -1.09 1.61
C PHE A 112 4.42 -1.82 2.37
N PRO A 113 4.76 -2.79 3.23
CA PRO A 113 3.76 -3.48 4.03
C PRO A 113 3.04 -2.53 5.00
N GLU A 114 1.77 -2.81 5.25
CA GLU A 114 0.99 -2.14 6.31
C GLU A 114 1.60 -2.43 7.69
N GLY A 115 1.43 -1.50 8.63
CA GLY A 115 1.95 -1.66 9.98
C GLY A 115 3.48 -1.56 10.09
N PHE A 116 4.19 -1.05 9.06
CA PHE A 116 5.64 -0.87 9.11
C PHE A 116 6.03 0.62 9.34
N PRO A 117 6.94 0.90 10.30
CA PRO A 117 7.52 2.23 10.49
C PRO A 117 8.38 2.70 9.30
N LEU A 118 8.55 4.01 9.16
CA LEU A 118 9.41 4.62 8.12
C LEU A 118 10.84 4.07 8.11
N ARG A 119 11.43 3.79 9.28
CA ARG A 119 12.79 3.20 9.37
C ARG A 119 12.89 1.82 8.69
N TYR A 120 11.81 1.05 8.67
CA TYR A 120 11.77 -0.24 7.98
C TYR A 120 11.54 -0.08 6.48
N GLN A 121 10.72 0.90 6.09
CA GLN A 121 10.55 1.26 4.68
C GLN A 121 11.88 1.71 4.06
N ALA A 122 12.67 2.49 4.80
CA ALA A 122 14.02 2.89 4.41
C ALA A 122 14.96 1.69 4.19
N ALA A 123 14.95 0.72 5.11
CA ALA A 123 15.75 -0.50 4.96
C ALA A 123 15.31 -1.34 3.73
N LEU A 124 14.01 -1.38 3.43
CA LEU A 124 13.50 -2.05 2.24
C LEU A 124 13.97 -1.37 0.96
N ILE A 125 14.03 -0.04 0.93
CA ILE A 125 14.58 0.73 -0.21
C ILE A 125 16.04 0.36 -0.46
N ASP A 126 16.87 0.32 0.60
CA ASP A 126 18.28 -0.06 0.49
C ASP A 126 18.44 -1.50 -0.01
N GLN A 127 17.59 -2.42 0.44
CA GLN A 127 17.60 -3.82 -0.01
C GLN A 127 17.21 -3.96 -1.48
N LYS A 128 16.20 -3.20 -1.93
CA LYS A 128 15.66 -3.28 -3.30
C LYS A 128 16.56 -2.64 -4.34
N LYS A 129 17.50 -1.76 -3.94
CA LYS A 129 18.41 -1.04 -4.85
C LYS A 129 17.66 -0.39 -6.02
N LEU A 130 16.66 0.41 -5.68
CA LEU A 130 15.78 1.07 -6.65
C LEU A 130 16.55 2.14 -7.44
N GLY A 131 16.58 2.02 -8.77
CA GLY A 131 17.33 2.90 -9.65
C GLY A 131 18.39 2.16 -10.48
N THR A 132 19.34 2.91 -11.04
CA THR A 132 20.45 2.33 -11.82
C THR A 132 21.78 2.74 -11.20
N ALA A 133 22.73 1.79 -11.10
CA ALA A 133 24.05 2.10 -10.58
C ALA A 133 24.71 3.23 -11.41
N PRO A 134 25.39 4.20 -10.76
CA PRO A 134 25.63 4.33 -9.31
C PRO A 134 24.55 5.10 -8.53
N SER A 135 23.46 5.53 -9.19
CA SER A 135 22.43 6.44 -8.67
C SER A 135 21.20 5.71 -8.12
N TYR A 136 21.39 4.87 -7.11
CA TYR A 136 20.28 4.24 -6.39
C TYR A 136 19.62 5.23 -5.42
N ILE A 137 18.31 5.11 -5.25
CA ILE A 137 17.62 5.72 -4.11
C ILE A 137 18.09 5.00 -2.85
N THR A 138 18.52 5.77 -1.85
CA THR A 138 18.93 5.25 -0.55
C THR A 138 17.83 5.43 0.48
N GLY A 139 17.77 4.54 1.48
CA GLY A 139 16.91 4.68 2.65
C GLY A 139 17.22 5.97 3.43
N ALA A 140 18.48 6.39 3.45
CA ALA A 140 18.89 7.66 4.05
C ALA A 140 18.27 8.88 3.33
N ASP A 141 18.30 8.91 1.99
CA ASP A 141 17.65 9.97 1.21
C ASP A 141 16.13 9.94 1.36
N TYR A 142 15.54 8.75 1.39
CA TYR A 142 14.12 8.57 1.65
C TYR A 142 13.72 9.19 2.99
N LEU A 143 14.39 8.84 4.08
CA LEU A 143 14.11 9.40 5.41
C LEU A 143 14.35 10.91 5.45
N ARG A 144 15.42 11.39 4.81
CA ARG A 144 15.70 12.83 4.73
C ARG A 144 14.55 13.58 4.06
N VAL A 145 14.02 13.05 2.96
CA VAL A 145 12.88 13.68 2.26
C VAL A 145 11.58 13.50 3.02
N ALA A 146 11.34 12.36 3.67
CA ALA A 146 10.17 12.13 4.50
C ALA A 146 10.12 13.07 5.74
N LYS A 147 11.26 13.62 6.17
CA LYS A 147 11.35 14.62 7.25
C LYS A 147 11.12 16.06 6.79
N ASP A 148 11.04 16.34 5.48
CA ASP A 148 11.01 17.70 4.96
C ASP A 148 9.74 18.45 5.42
N PRO A 149 9.85 19.50 6.25
CA PRO A 149 8.68 20.22 6.77
C PRO A 149 7.85 20.90 5.67
N ALA A 150 8.40 21.08 4.46
CA ALA A 150 7.66 21.63 3.32
C ALA A 150 6.43 20.79 2.95
N TRP A 151 6.40 19.49 3.26
CA TRP A 151 5.24 18.66 3.00
C TRP A 151 3.98 19.15 3.73
N ALA A 152 4.10 19.68 4.95
CA ALA A 152 2.97 20.21 5.71
C ALA A 152 2.39 21.50 5.09
N ALA A 153 3.15 22.20 4.25
CA ALA A 153 2.62 23.32 3.47
C ALA A 153 1.73 22.84 2.32
N THR A 154 2.09 21.74 1.66
CA THR A 154 1.38 21.12 0.53
C THR A 154 0.18 20.30 0.99
N TYR A 155 0.37 19.41 1.96
CA TYR A 155 -0.64 18.45 2.42
C TYR A 155 -1.21 18.87 3.77
N LYS A 156 -2.39 19.48 3.75
CA LYS A 156 -3.03 20.05 4.96
C LYS A 156 -3.47 19.03 6.00
N PHE A 157 -3.48 17.74 5.66
CA PHE A 157 -3.74 16.67 6.61
C PHE A 157 -2.53 16.31 7.48
N LEU A 158 -1.32 16.78 7.11
CA LEU A 158 -0.12 16.56 7.91
C LEU A 158 -0.09 17.46 9.14
N PRO A 159 0.50 16.99 10.26
CA PRO A 159 0.63 17.81 11.45
C PRO A 159 1.56 19.00 11.19
N ALA A 160 1.06 20.23 11.39
CA ALA A 160 1.88 21.44 11.26
C ALA A 160 2.99 21.54 12.31
N ARG A 161 2.81 20.86 13.45
CA ARG A 161 3.78 20.77 14.54
C ARG A 161 3.92 19.30 14.97
N PRO A 162 4.75 18.52 14.29
CA PRO A 162 4.99 17.13 14.66
C PRO A 162 5.68 17.06 16.02
N THR A 163 5.31 16.04 16.79
CA THR A 163 5.81 15.76 18.14
C THR A 163 7.05 14.85 18.14
N ASN A 164 7.22 14.05 17.08
CA ASN A 164 8.40 13.23 16.84
C ASN A 164 9.27 13.91 15.78
N ALA A 165 10.36 14.54 16.20
CA ALA A 165 11.26 15.26 15.29
C ALA A 165 12.00 14.33 14.33
N ASP A 166 12.25 13.07 14.73
CA ASP A 166 12.94 12.11 13.90
C ASP A 166 12.05 11.53 12.81
N PHE A 167 10.75 11.39 13.07
CA PHE A 167 9.78 10.85 12.10
C PHE A 167 8.48 11.69 12.13
N PRO A 168 8.52 12.95 11.63
CA PRO A 168 7.43 13.90 11.80
C PRO A 168 6.14 13.49 11.09
N PHE A 169 6.25 12.69 10.03
CA PHE A 169 5.13 12.19 9.24
C PHE A 169 4.99 10.67 9.30
N GLU A 170 5.52 10.01 10.34
CA GLU A 170 5.17 8.62 10.66
C GLU A 170 3.64 8.49 10.74
N GLY A 171 3.07 7.48 10.09
CA GLY A 171 1.62 7.28 9.99
C GLY A 171 0.96 7.85 8.75
N TYR A 172 1.65 8.70 7.99
CA TYR A 172 1.06 9.41 6.84
C TYR A 172 1.63 9.00 5.49
N LEU A 173 2.73 8.24 5.45
CA LEU A 173 3.28 7.73 4.19
C LEU A 173 2.62 6.38 3.93
N PHE A 174 1.53 6.41 3.16
CA PHE A 174 0.60 5.29 3.04
C PHE A 174 1.31 4.00 2.59
N PRO A 175 0.98 2.84 3.17
CA PRO A 175 1.48 1.55 2.72
C PRO A 175 0.75 1.09 1.46
N ASP A 176 1.49 0.89 0.37
CA ASP A 176 0.97 0.40 -0.92
C ASP A 176 2.16 -0.09 -1.78
N THR A 177 1.87 -0.50 -3.01
CA THR A 177 2.87 -0.73 -4.04
C THR A 177 3.04 0.52 -4.91
N TYR A 178 4.24 1.07 -4.90
CA TYR A 178 4.57 2.31 -5.59
C TYR A 178 5.48 2.06 -6.78
N LEU A 179 5.19 2.75 -7.88
CA LEU A 179 6.16 2.95 -8.94
C LEU A 179 7.20 3.97 -8.48
N VAL A 180 8.46 3.61 -8.68
CA VAL A 180 9.64 4.39 -8.37
C VAL A 180 10.23 4.86 -9.69
N ASP A 181 10.14 6.16 -9.92
CA ASP A 181 10.86 6.82 -11.00
C ASP A 181 12.27 7.19 -10.51
N PRO A 182 13.35 6.59 -11.06
CA PRO A 182 14.72 6.91 -10.67
C PRO A 182 15.08 8.39 -10.93
N VAL A 183 14.40 9.07 -11.84
CA VAL A 183 14.65 10.49 -12.15
C VAL A 183 14.12 11.40 -11.05
N VAL A 184 12.93 11.11 -10.52
CA VAL A 184 12.31 11.89 -9.42
C VAL A 184 12.87 11.47 -8.05
N GLY A 185 13.31 10.21 -7.94
CA GLY A 185 14.00 9.67 -6.77
C GLY A 185 13.13 9.61 -5.52
N ALA A 186 13.76 9.69 -4.35
CA ALA A 186 13.10 9.62 -3.04
C ALA A 186 11.94 10.63 -2.88
N LYS A 187 12.06 11.81 -3.49
CA LYS A 187 11.02 12.84 -3.41
C LYS A 187 9.73 12.43 -4.10
N GLY A 188 9.83 11.83 -5.28
CA GLY A 188 8.67 11.32 -6.01
C GLY A 188 7.97 10.21 -5.25
N LEU A 189 8.77 9.31 -4.64
CA LEU A 189 8.24 8.21 -3.84
C LEU A 189 7.48 8.71 -2.59
N VAL A 190 8.07 9.61 -1.81
CA VAL A 190 7.41 10.22 -0.64
C VAL A 190 6.17 11.00 -1.06
N GLN A 191 6.24 11.75 -2.16
CA GLN A 191 5.09 12.46 -2.70
C GLN A 191 3.92 11.50 -3.02
N ALA A 192 4.21 10.41 -3.73
CA ALA A 192 3.20 9.40 -4.08
C ALA A 192 2.58 8.76 -2.84
N GLN A 193 3.37 8.48 -1.80
CA GLN A 193 2.86 7.94 -0.53
C GLN A 193 1.91 8.93 0.18
N LEU A 194 2.24 10.22 0.19
CA LEU A 194 1.41 11.27 0.77
C LEU A 194 0.14 11.52 -0.05
N GLU A 195 0.22 11.51 -1.39
CA GLU A 195 -0.94 11.62 -2.28
C GLU A 195 -1.90 10.44 -2.10
N GLN A 196 -1.36 9.23 -1.96
CA GLN A 196 -2.16 8.05 -1.71
C GLN A 196 -2.83 8.11 -0.33
N PHE A 197 -2.14 8.56 0.71
CA PHE A 197 -2.77 8.83 2.01
C PHE A 197 -3.91 9.83 1.86
N GLY A 198 -3.69 10.93 1.12
CA GLY A 198 -4.69 11.97 0.88
C GLY A 198 -5.95 11.45 0.17
N THR A 199 -5.77 10.49 -0.74
CA THR A 199 -6.81 9.80 -1.51
C THR A 199 -7.59 8.83 -0.64
N VAL A 200 -6.90 7.98 0.12
CA VAL A 200 -7.52 6.97 0.99
C VAL A 200 -8.23 7.63 2.17
N PHE A 201 -7.57 8.57 2.84
CA PHE A 201 -8.16 9.38 3.89
C PHE A 201 -8.95 10.53 3.25
N SER A 202 -10.06 10.21 2.60
CA SER A 202 -10.83 11.14 1.76
C SER A 202 -11.43 12.33 2.53
N SER A 203 -11.97 13.32 1.81
CA SER A 203 -12.76 14.42 2.41
C SER A 203 -13.92 13.90 3.28
N ASP A 204 -14.53 12.80 2.89
CA ASP A 204 -15.66 12.21 3.62
C ASP A 204 -15.21 11.64 4.95
N TRP A 205 -14.06 10.94 4.99
CA TRP A 205 -13.46 10.48 6.23
C TRP A 205 -13.04 11.65 7.12
N ARG A 206 -12.46 12.72 6.55
CA ARG A 206 -12.15 13.95 7.29
C ARG A 206 -13.41 14.58 7.90
N SER A 207 -14.53 14.59 7.18
CA SER A 207 -15.80 15.09 7.73
C SER A 207 -16.34 14.18 8.82
N GLN A 208 -16.31 12.86 8.62
CA GLN A 208 -16.79 11.88 9.61
C GLN A 208 -16.04 11.99 10.93
N ILE A 209 -14.71 12.17 10.90
CA ILE A 209 -13.94 12.18 12.14
C ILE A 209 -14.27 13.36 13.07
N THR A 210 -14.66 14.49 12.49
CA THR A 210 -15.04 15.70 13.24
C THR A 210 -16.39 15.59 13.95
N GLN A 211 -17.17 14.55 13.63
CA GLN A 211 -18.44 14.26 14.27
C GLN A 211 -18.26 13.12 15.28
N PRO A 212 -18.83 13.21 16.49
CA PRO A 212 -18.85 12.10 17.41
C PRO A 212 -19.78 10.99 16.90
N THR A 213 -19.43 9.74 17.20
CA THR A 213 -20.28 8.57 16.99
C THR A 213 -20.66 7.96 18.35
N SER A 214 -21.41 6.87 18.33
CA SER A 214 -21.71 6.12 19.55
C SER A 214 -20.48 5.40 20.15
N GLY A 215 -19.45 5.14 19.35
CA GLY A 215 -18.23 4.42 19.74
C GLY A 215 -16.97 5.27 19.90
N ARG A 216 -17.00 6.56 19.50
CA ARG A 216 -15.83 7.45 19.49
C ARG A 216 -16.26 8.93 19.60
N PRO A 217 -15.53 9.79 20.34
CA PRO A 217 -15.77 11.24 20.35
C PRO A 217 -15.40 11.92 19.02
N ALA A 218 -15.66 13.22 18.85
CA ALA A 218 -15.07 13.94 17.72
C ALA A 218 -13.54 13.94 17.83
N GLU A 219 -12.83 13.75 16.71
CA GLU A 219 -11.36 13.64 16.67
C GLU A 219 -10.77 14.44 15.51
N ASP A 220 -9.46 14.68 15.63
CA ASP A 220 -8.62 15.11 14.50
C ASP A 220 -7.98 13.91 13.78
N ILE A 221 -7.35 14.18 12.64
CA ILE A 221 -6.67 13.15 11.83
C ILE A 221 -5.55 12.49 12.64
N ARG A 222 -4.85 13.26 13.47
CA ARG A 222 -3.70 12.78 14.24
C ARG A 222 -4.13 11.69 15.22
N THR A 223 -5.21 11.87 15.97
CA THR A 223 -5.71 10.84 16.89
C THR A 223 -6.07 9.56 16.14
N ILE A 224 -6.78 9.67 15.01
CA ILE A 224 -7.17 8.51 14.20
C ILE A 224 -5.96 7.75 13.69
N VAL A 225 -4.94 8.44 13.18
CA VAL A 225 -3.72 7.81 12.66
C VAL A 225 -2.92 7.15 13.79
N ILE A 226 -2.83 7.77 14.97
CA ILE A 226 -2.16 7.16 16.13
C ILE A 226 -2.85 5.85 16.51
N LEU A 227 -4.17 5.88 16.71
CA LEU A 227 -4.94 4.69 17.07
C LEU A 227 -4.85 3.60 16.00
N ALA A 228 -5.02 3.96 14.73
CA ALA A 228 -4.90 3.03 13.62
C ALA A 228 -3.50 2.41 13.55
N SER A 229 -2.43 3.17 13.77
CA SER A 229 -1.06 2.63 13.77
C SER A 229 -0.82 1.59 14.87
N MET A 230 -1.50 1.73 16.01
CA MET A 230 -1.49 0.72 17.07
C MET A 230 -2.35 -0.49 16.69
N VAL A 231 -3.58 -0.29 16.21
CA VAL A 231 -4.48 -1.37 15.78
C VAL A 231 -3.83 -2.25 14.70
N ASP A 232 -3.12 -1.65 13.75
CA ASP A 232 -2.50 -2.37 12.63
C ASP A 232 -1.26 -3.17 13.05
N ARG A 233 -0.62 -2.77 14.15
CA ARG A 233 0.53 -3.47 14.74
C ARG A 233 0.12 -4.62 15.66
N GLU A 234 -1.15 -4.72 16.02
CA GLU A 234 -1.66 -5.84 16.81
C GLU A 234 -1.73 -7.09 15.95
N ALA A 235 -0.80 -8.02 16.21
CA ALA A 235 -0.45 -9.15 15.33
C ALA A 235 -1.62 -10.07 14.94
N ASN A 236 -2.74 -10.02 15.67
CA ASN A 236 -3.85 -10.95 15.54
C ASN A 236 -5.18 -10.29 15.15
N ASN A 237 -5.20 -8.99 14.86
CA ASN A 237 -6.42 -8.32 14.39
C ASN A 237 -6.68 -8.59 12.89
N LYS A 238 -7.00 -9.84 12.56
CA LYS A 238 -7.13 -10.32 11.18
C LYS A 238 -8.42 -9.84 10.52
N THR A 239 -9.50 -9.69 11.28
CA THR A 239 -10.82 -9.31 10.76
C THR A 239 -11.13 -7.82 10.94
N ALA A 240 -12.11 -7.30 10.19
CA ALA A 240 -12.59 -5.94 10.39
C ALA A 240 -13.24 -5.77 11.78
N THR A 241 -13.91 -6.81 12.27
CA THR A 241 -14.53 -6.85 13.60
C THR A 241 -13.49 -6.74 14.71
N ASP A 242 -12.40 -7.50 14.63
CA ASP A 242 -11.34 -7.47 15.66
C ASP A 242 -10.66 -6.12 15.70
N ARG A 243 -10.30 -5.55 14.53
CA ARG A 243 -9.73 -4.19 14.44
C ARG A 243 -10.65 -3.15 15.08
N GLY A 244 -11.94 -3.23 14.77
CA GLY A 244 -12.95 -2.33 15.34
C GLY A 244 -13.06 -2.48 16.86
N ASN A 245 -13.13 -3.71 17.36
CA ASN A 245 -13.21 -4.00 18.80
C ASN A 245 -11.93 -3.56 19.54
N VAL A 246 -10.75 -3.76 18.98
CA VAL A 246 -9.49 -3.24 19.57
C VAL A 246 -9.48 -1.72 19.60
N CYS A 247 -9.92 -1.04 18.53
CA CYS A 247 -10.04 0.41 18.57
C CYS A 247 -11.09 0.89 19.59
N SER A 248 -12.18 0.13 19.76
CA SER A 248 -13.18 0.34 20.84
C SER A 248 -12.56 0.23 22.23
N VAL A 249 -11.70 -0.78 22.47
CA VAL A 249 -10.94 -0.92 23.73
C VAL A 249 -10.07 0.31 23.99
N TYR A 250 -9.34 0.81 22.98
CA TYR A 250 -8.51 2.01 23.14
C TYR A 250 -9.34 3.22 23.56
N TYR A 251 -10.48 3.46 22.91
CA TYR A 251 -11.39 4.54 23.29
C TYR A 251 -11.95 4.37 24.71
N ASN A 252 -12.35 3.16 25.08
CA ASN A 252 -12.87 2.86 26.41
C ASN A 252 -11.80 3.10 27.49
N ARG A 253 -10.56 2.67 27.25
CA ARG A 253 -9.42 2.91 28.15
C ARG A 253 -9.11 4.40 28.29
N LEU A 254 -9.04 5.14 27.18
CA LEU A 254 -8.82 6.59 27.19
C LEU A 254 -9.90 7.32 27.98
N LYS A 255 -11.17 6.94 27.82
CA LYS A 255 -12.31 7.56 28.51
C LYS A 255 -12.22 7.46 30.03
N ILE A 256 -11.63 6.39 30.56
CA ILE A 256 -11.49 6.16 32.01
C ILE A 256 -10.07 6.41 32.53
N ASN A 257 -9.21 7.03 31.70
CA ASN A 257 -7.80 7.27 32.02
C ASN A 257 -7.00 6.00 32.39
N MET A 258 -7.34 4.86 31.77
CA MET A 258 -6.58 3.62 31.86
C MET A 258 -5.44 3.65 30.82
N THR A 259 -4.29 3.06 31.18
CA THR A 259 -3.14 2.93 30.27
C THR A 259 -3.52 2.05 29.06
N LEU A 260 -3.02 2.38 27.87
CA LEU A 260 -3.38 1.64 26.66
C LEU A 260 -2.74 0.26 26.59
N GLY A 261 -1.59 0.06 27.23
CA GLY A 261 -1.02 -1.28 27.41
C GLY A 261 -0.57 -1.96 26.11
N VAL A 262 -0.16 -1.20 25.09
CA VAL A 262 0.16 -1.71 23.74
C VAL A 262 1.66 -1.95 23.60
N ASP A 263 2.11 -3.20 23.53
CA ASP A 263 3.54 -3.53 23.45
C ASP A 263 4.22 -2.98 22.20
N ALA A 264 3.50 -2.89 21.08
CA ALA A 264 4.01 -2.33 19.83
C ALA A 264 4.48 -0.87 19.98
N THR A 265 3.91 -0.12 20.93
CA THR A 265 4.33 1.26 21.19
C THR A 265 5.71 1.32 21.84
N LEU A 266 6.00 0.42 22.78
CA LEU A 266 7.33 0.28 23.38
C LEU A 266 8.35 -0.27 22.37
N LEU A 267 7.97 -1.27 21.57
CA LEU A 267 8.82 -1.79 20.49
C LEU A 267 9.19 -0.69 19.49
N TYR A 268 8.29 0.24 19.21
CA TYR A 268 8.59 1.41 18.38
C TYR A 268 9.72 2.25 18.98
N ALA A 269 9.67 2.54 20.28
CA ALA A 269 10.72 3.27 20.99
C ALA A 269 12.06 2.53 21.01
N LEU A 270 12.01 1.19 21.13
CA LEU A 270 13.20 0.32 21.09
C LEU A 270 13.76 0.14 19.67
N GLY A 271 13.11 0.71 18.65
CA GLY A 271 13.58 0.64 17.27
C GLY A 271 13.34 -0.71 16.57
N ARG A 272 12.61 -1.65 17.20
CA ARG A 272 12.40 -3.02 16.69
C ARG A 272 10.92 -3.36 16.48
N LEU A 273 10.60 -4.45 15.76
CA LEU A 273 9.22 -4.96 15.60
C LEU A 273 8.96 -6.25 16.40
N THR A 274 10.02 -7.00 16.70
CA THR A 274 10.02 -8.29 17.40
C THR A 274 11.39 -8.51 18.08
N PRO A 275 11.54 -9.51 18.97
CA PRO A 275 10.49 -10.26 19.71
C PRO A 275 9.64 -9.34 20.62
N GLU A 276 8.73 -9.87 21.45
CA GLU A 276 8.04 -9.04 22.46
C GLU A 276 9.03 -8.34 23.42
N PRO A 277 8.62 -7.24 24.09
CA PRO A 277 9.43 -6.65 25.16
C PRO A 277 9.61 -7.62 26.33
N THR A 278 10.83 -7.68 26.86
CA THR A 278 11.15 -8.37 28.11
C THR A 278 10.52 -7.66 29.30
N PHE A 279 10.37 -8.37 30.43
CA PHE A 279 9.85 -7.78 31.66
C PHE A 279 10.61 -6.51 32.11
N ALA A 280 11.93 -6.48 31.91
CA ALA A 280 12.76 -5.31 32.19
C ALA A 280 12.48 -4.14 31.23
N GLU A 281 12.32 -4.42 29.93
CA GLU A 281 11.97 -3.39 28.94
C GLU A 281 10.58 -2.79 29.19
N LEU A 282 9.61 -3.57 29.69
CA LEU A 282 8.26 -3.06 30.01
C LEU A 282 8.27 -1.91 31.03
N GLN A 283 9.34 -1.78 31.82
CA GLN A 283 9.53 -0.72 32.82
C GLN A 283 10.32 0.48 32.28
N LEU A 284 10.77 0.45 31.02
CA LEU A 284 11.56 1.53 30.43
C LEU A 284 10.74 2.82 30.36
N ASP A 285 11.27 3.91 30.93
CA ASP A 285 10.65 5.22 30.79
C ASP A 285 10.87 5.79 29.38
N SER A 286 9.82 5.73 28.58
CA SER A 286 9.76 6.29 27.24
C SER A 286 8.39 6.92 27.04
N PRO A 287 8.29 8.09 26.38
CA PRO A 287 6.99 8.69 26.05
C PRO A 287 6.06 7.76 25.25
N TYR A 288 6.62 6.79 24.52
CA TYR A 288 5.88 5.79 23.78
C TYR A 288 5.52 4.54 24.61
N ASN A 289 5.97 4.42 25.86
CA ASN A 289 5.60 3.30 26.72
C ASN A 289 4.19 3.51 27.31
N THR A 290 3.19 3.02 26.58
CA THR A 290 1.77 3.12 26.97
C THR A 290 1.36 2.18 28.10
N ARG A 291 2.29 1.46 28.75
CA ARG A 291 2.04 0.71 29.99
C ARG A 291 2.21 1.57 31.24
N ILE A 292 3.10 2.57 31.16
CA ILE A 292 3.44 3.45 32.29
C ILE A 292 2.84 4.85 32.12
N HIS A 293 2.65 5.31 30.87
CA HIS A 293 2.04 6.61 30.56
C HIS A 293 0.62 6.41 30.04
N ALA A 294 -0.35 7.01 30.73
CA ALA A 294 -1.75 7.02 30.28
C ALA A 294 -1.94 8.00 29.10
N GLY A 295 -2.96 7.75 28.28
CA GLY A 295 -3.23 8.54 27.08
C GLY A 295 -2.59 7.98 25.81
N LEU A 296 -2.62 8.78 24.74
CA LEU A 296 -2.01 8.43 23.46
C LEU A 296 -0.48 8.63 23.50
N PRO A 297 0.30 7.80 22.78
CA PRO A 297 1.72 8.08 22.57
C PRO A 297 1.92 9.40 21.81
N PRO A 298 3.15 9.96 21.78
CA PRO A 298 3.42 11.24 21.12
C PRO A 298 3.05 11.25 19.65
N GLY A 299 3.09 10.13 18.94
CA GLY A 299 2.73 10.05 17.53
C GLY A 299 2.47 8.61 17.10
N PRO A 300 2.17 8.40 15.80
CA PRO A 300 1.97 7.06 15.25
C PRO A 300 3.24 6.21 15.39
N ILE A 301 3.06 4.89 15.36
CA ILE A 301 4.14 3.91 15.52
C ILE A 301 4.41 3.09 14.26
N SER A 302 3.67 3.35 13.20
CA SER A 302 3.73 2.68 11.91
C SER A 302 2.89 3.47 10.90
N ASN A 303 2.93 3.07 9.63
CA ASN A 303 2.01 3.56 8.61
C ASN A 303 0.83 2.58 8.49
N PRO A 304 -0.38 2.96 8.94
CA PRO A 304 -1.52 2.04 8.98
C PRO A 304 -2.16 1.84 7.62
N GLY A 305 -2.65 0.63 7.39
CA GLY A 305 -3.49 0.27 6.26
C GLY A 305 -4.87 0.93 6.27
N LYS A 306 -5.56 0.85 5.12
CA LYS A 306 -6.95 1.35 4.97
C LYS A 306 -7.91 0.71 5.97
N ALA A 307 -7.73 -0.59 6.25
CA ALA A 307 -8.60 -1.34 7.15
C ALA A 307 -8.49 -0.86 8.60
N ALA A 308 -7.27 -0.60 9.09
CA ALA A 308 -7.04 -0.07 10.44
C ALA A 308 -7.56 1.37 10.57
N LEU A 309 -7.35 2.21 9.55
CA LEU A 309 -7.92 3.57 9.51
C LEU A 309 -9.45 3.53 9.59
N ALA A 310 -10.11 2.71 8.76
CA ALA A 310 -11.56 2.58 8.75
C ALA A 310 -12.11 2.09 10.10
N ALA A 311 -11.43 1.12 10.73
CA ALA A 311 -11.82 0.57 12.03
C ALA A 311 -11.80 1.62 13.15
N CYS A 312 -10.88 2.59 13.09
CA CYS A 312 -10.80 3.67 14.07
C CYS A 312 -11.64 4.90 13.73
N ILE A 313 -12.05 5.09 12.47
CA ILE A 313 -13.01 6.14 12.10
C ILE A 313 -14.40 5.79 12.64
N ASN A 314 -14.82 4.54 12.47
CA ASN A 314 -16.14 4.04 12.89
C ASN A 314 -16.05 2.76 13.75
N PRO A 315 -15.46 2.84 14.96
CA PRO A 315 -15.40 1.68 15.84
C PRO A 315 -16.79 1.32 16.38
N PRO A 316 -17.08 0.02 16.62
CA PRO A 316 -18.29 -0.39 17.32
C PRO A 316 -18.33 0.17 18.73
N LYS A 317 -19.54 0.48 19.22
CA LYS A 317 -19.76 0.80 20.64
C LYS A 317 -19.74 -0.49 21.45
N THR A 318 -18.71 -0.66 22.27
CA THR A 318 -18.58 -1.80 23.20
C THR A 318 -18.19 -1.29 24.58
N ASN A 319 -18.20 -2.17 25.58
CA ASN A 319 -17.64 -1.90 26.91
C ASN A 319 -16.34 -2.69 27.15
N PHE A 320 -15.71 -3.20 26.09
CA PHE A 320 -14.49 -3.99 26.23
C PHE A 320 -13.35 -3.12 26.75
N LEU A 321 -12.60 -3.66 27.69
CA LEU A 321 -11.43 -3.04 28.31
C LEU A 321 -10.19 -3.92 28.18
N PHE A 322 -10.33 -5.20 27.84
CA PHE A 322 -9.23 -6.15 27.71
C PHE A 322 -9.41 -6.99 26.45
N TYR A 323 -8.30 -7.43 25.88
CA TYR A 323 -8.31 -8.40 24.79
C TYR A 323 -7.02 -9.22 24.81
N PHE A 324 -7.11 -10.46 24.34
CA PHE A 324 -5.96 -11.33 24.09
C PHE A 324 -6.28 -12.25 22.93
N THR A 325 -5.26 -12.82 22.32
CA THR A 325 -5.44 -13.85 21.29
C THR A 325 -5.06 -15.20 21.85
N ASP A 326 -5.92 -16.18 21.67
CA ASP A 326 -5.67 -17.56 22.10
C ASP A 326 -4.70 -18.31 21.17
N ARG A 327 -4.35 -19.55 21.54
CA ARG A 327 -3.44 -20.41 20.76
C ARG A 327 -3.99 -20.81 19.39
N GLN A 328 -5.31 -20.71 19.20
CA GLN A 328 -6.00 -20.98 17.95
C GLN A 328 -6.06 -19.73 17.05
N GLY A 329 -5.60 -18.58 17.54
CA GLY A 329 -5.58 -17.32 16.82
C GLY A 329 -6.89 -16.54 16.90
N THR A 330 -7.79 -16.88 17.82
CA THR A 330 -9.04 -16.16 18.08
C THR A 330 -8.80 -15.06 19.10
N THR A 331 -9.27 -13.85 18.80
CA THR A 331 -9.18 -12.72 19.74
C THR A 331 -10.42 -12.69 20.63
N HIS A 332 -10.20 -12.76 21.94
CA HIS A 332 -11.23 -12.65 22.98
C HIS A 332 -11.23 -11.24 23.55
N PHE A 333 -12.40 -10.74 23.93
CA PHE A 333 -12.60 -9.38 24.41
C PHE A 333 -13.39 -9.37 25.70
N GLU A 334 -12.85 -8.73 26.73
CA GLU A 334 -13.43 -8.75 28.07
C GLU A 334 -13.67 -7.35 28.64
N THR A 335 -14.66 -7.25 29.52
CA THR A 335 -15.08 -6.00 30.15
C THR A 335 -14.42 -5.75 31.50
N ASN A 336 -13.83 -6.78 32.12
CA ASN A 336 -13.17 -6.72 33.41
C ASN A 336 -11.99 -7.69 33.49
N GLU A 337 -11.11 -7.44 34.45
CA GLU A 337 -9.85 -8.19 34.63
C GLU A 337 -10.07 -9.63 35.10
N GLN A 338 -11.13 -9.89 35.88
CA GLN A 338 -11.43 -11.23 36.40
C GLN A 338 -11.80 -12.19 35.25
N ASP A 339 -12.68 -11.76 34.35
CA ASP A 339 -13.05 -12.53 33.17
C ASP A 339 -11.85 -12.68 32.22
N PHE A 340 -11.06 -11.63 32.03
CA PHE A 340 -9.84 -11.66 31.23
C PHE A 340 -8.83 -12.71 31.70
N GLU A 341 -8.53 -12.76 32.99
CA GLU A 341 -7.58 -13.75 33.53
C GLU A 341 -8.15 -15.17 33.54
N ARG A 342 -9.47 -15.34 33.78
CA ARG A 342 -10.13 -16.64 33.66
C ARG A 342 -10.04 -17.17 32.23
N ASP A 343 -10.37 -16.35 31.25
CA ASP A 343 -10.43 -16.77 29.84
C ASP A 343 -9.03 -17.03 29.30
N LYS A 344 -8.02 -16.26 29.71
CA LYS A 344 -6.60 -16.58 29.41
C LYS A 344 -6.19 -17.95 29.94
N GLN A 345 -6.62 -18.34 31.14
CA GLN A 345 -6.33 -19.67 31.70
C GLN A 345 -7.07 -20.78 30.94
N GLN A 346 -8.30 -20.51 30.50
CA GLN A 346 -9.12 -21.46 29.77
C GLN A 346 -8.62 -21.72 28.34
N TYR A 347 -8.33 -20.65 27.59
CA TYR A 347 -8.00 -20.73 26.17
C TYR A 347 -6.48 -20.75 25.90
N GLY A 348 -5.66 -20.30 26.86
CA GLY A 348 -4.23 -20.05 26.66
C GLY A 348 -3.99 -18.78 25.83
N VAL A 349 -2.74 -18.32 25.73
CA VAL A 349 -2.37 -17.11 24.97
C VAL A 349 -1.42 -17.49 23.83
N SER A 350 -1.63 -16.89 22.65
CA SER A 350 -0.71 -17.02 21.52
C SER A 350 0.70 -16.54 21.91
N GLY A 351 1.73 -17.29 21.52
CA GLY A 351 3.12 -16.98 21.87
C GLY A 351 3.56 -17.43 23.28
N SER A 352 2.70 -18.14 24.03
CA SER A 352 3.02 -18.73 25.35
C SER A 352 3.04 -20.26 25.41
#